data_AF-A0A5M8P2E9-F1
#
_entry.id   AF-A0A5M8P2E9-F1
#
_cell.length_a   1.000
_cell.length_b   1.000
_cell.length_c   1.000
_cell.angle_alpha   90.00
_cell.angle_beta   90.00
_cell.angle_gamma   90.00
#
_symmetry.space_group_name_H-M   'P 1'
#
loop_
_entity.id
_entity.type
_entity.pdbx_description
1 polymer ?
#
loop_
_entity_poly.entity_id
_entity_poly.type
_entity_poly.pdbx_seq_one_letter_code
_entity_poly.pdbx_strand_id
1 'polypeptide(L)'
;MNFKINLSDLIKDAYLWEYADISDTEDDIGKKRPRLFFTKIQWIFILVSIIGTYFISKGFDNDFAGYIISGLSLFTGILFTFVLTLYDKFKSVDFSEYKKEKNEEKNKHGIRLKNFFKKVTVLTLYSAVLSIVCVFLLAITLMVPKINIEISYELLFENIKCIHYYTLIKAFFVTIYRGCLLYFLLDFVLITVYIISSFYDYIISEINKIKLS
;
A
#
# COMPACT_ATOMS: atom_id res chain seq x y z
N MET A 1 -5.27 -1.29 -25.58
CA MET A 1 -5.04 -0.97 -24.16
C MET A 1 -5.26 -2.24 -23.34
N ASN A 2 -4.21 -2.86 -22.79
CA ASN A 2 -4.34 -4.16 -22.11
C ASN A 2 -4.41 -3.95 -20.59
N PHE A 3 -5.63 -3.72 -20.08
CA PHE A 3 -5.90 -3.36 -18.68
C PHE A 3 -5.24 -4.30 -17.67
N LYS A 4 -5.26 -5.62 -17.92
CA LYS A 4 -4.66 -6.62 -17.03
C LYS A 4 -3.15 -6.48 -16.93
N ILE A 5 -2.48 -6.19 -18.05
CA ILE A 5 -1.03 -6.00 -18.10
C ILE A 5 -0.66 -4.75 -17.29
N ASN A 6 -1.34 -3.63 -17.54
CA ASN A 6 -1.05 -2.37 -16.86
C ASN A 6 -1.23 -2.43 -15.33
N LEU A 7 -2.29 -3.11 -14.86
CA LEU A 7 -2.52 -3.26 -13.42
C LEU A 7 -1.50 -4.21 -12.77
N SER A 8 -1.19 -5.33 -13.44
CA SER A 8 -0.14 -6.25 -12.99
C SER A 8 1.21 -5.54 -12.90
N ASP A 9 1.54 -4.74 -13.91
CA ASP A 9 2.80 -4.03 -13.96
C ASP A 9 2.88 -2.94 -12.89
N LEU A 10 1.77 -2.24 -12.61
CA LEU A 10 1.69 -1.31 -11.48
C LEU A 10 1.97 -2.01 -10.14
N ILE A 11 1.39 -3.19 -9.90
CA ILE A 11 1.60 -3.94 -8.66
C ILE A 11 3.06 -4.39 -8.53
N LYS A 12 3.65 -4.90 -9.62
CA LYS A 12 5.06 -5.32 -9.65
C LYS A 12 5.99 -4.13 -9.43
N ASP A 13 5.71 -3.01 -10.07
CA ASP A 13 6.48 -1.78 -9.91
C ASP A 13 6.32 -1.24 -8.49
N ALA A 14 5.12 -1.23 -7.91
CA ALA A 14 4.91 -0.79 -6.53
C ALA A 14 5.73 -1.61 -5.55
N TYR A 15 5.70 -2.94 -5.69
CA TYR A 15 6.51 -3.83 -4.86
C TYR A 15 8.02 -3.58 -5.03
N LEU A 16 8.48 -3.29 -6.24
CA LEU A 16 9.89 -2.97 -6.49
C LEU A 16 10.28 -1.60 -5.90
N TRP A 17 9.43 -0.60 -6.04
CA TRP A 17 9.69 0.78 -5.62
C TRP A 17 9.45 1.02 -4.13
N GLU A 18 8.69 0.16 -3.45
CA GLU A 18 8.53 0.19 -1.99
C GLU A 18 9.90 0.09 -1.29
N TYR A 19 10.81 -0.75 -1.81
CA TYR A 19 12.13 -1.02 -1.21
C TYR A 19 13.30 -0.30 -1.88
N ALA A 20 13.07 0.34 -3.03
CA ALA A 20 14.09 1.15 -3.69
C ALA A 20 14.31 2.48 -2.94
N ASP A 21 15.54 2.81 -2.64
CA ASP A 21 15.91 4.14 -2.17
C ASP A 21 15.91 5.12 -3.37
N ILE A 22 15.61 6.39 -3.11
CA ILE A 22 15.75 7.45 -4.13
C ILE A 22 17.19 7.60 -4.60
N SER A 23 18.16 7.18 -3.78
CA SER A 23 19.60 7.19 -4.07
C SER A 23 20.13 5.95 -4.78
N ASP A 24 19.33 4.88 -4.90
CA ASP A 24 19.80 3.62 -5.46
C ASP A 24 20.06 3.70 -6.96
N THR A 25 21.14 3.04 -7.39
CA THR A 25 21.43 2.76 -8.80
C THR A 25 20.58 1.57 -9.29
N GLU A 26 20.40 1.43 -10.61
CA GLU A 26 19.58 0.32 -11.18
C GLU A 26 20.04 -1.07 -10.68
N ASP A 27 21.34 -1.26 -10.50
CA ASP A 27 21.94 -2.49 -9.95
C ASP A 27 21.59 -2.74 -8.46
N ASP A 28 21.42 -1.68 -7.67
CA ASP A 28 21.10 -1.77 -6.24
C ASP A 28 19.62 -2.06 -6.03
N ILE A 29 18.75 -1.47 -6.87
CA ILE A 29 17.32 -1.78 -6.92
C ILE A 29 17.10 -3.27 -7.24
N GLY A 30 17.87 -3.80 -8.20
CA GLY A 30 17.82 -5.22 -8.56
C GLY A 30 18.21 -6.17 -7.42
N LYS A 31 19.16 -5.75 -6.56
CA LYS A 31 19.62 -6.53 -5.39
C LYS A 31 18.68 -6.44 -4.18
N LYS A 32 18.05 -5.29 -3.96
CA LYS A 32 17.09 -5.07 -2.86
C LYS A 32 15.72 -5.70 -3.12
N ARG A 33 15.46 -6.16 -4.34
CA ARG A 33 14.25 -6.90 -4.70
C ARG A 33 14.06 -8.10 -3.76
N PRO A 34 12.95 -8.19 -3.01
CA PRO A 34 12.68 -9.36 -2.18
C PRO A 34 12.60 -10.63 -3.05
N ARG A 35 13.30 -11.70 -2.65
CA ARG A 35 13.23 -13.02 -3.32
C ARG A 35 11.94 -13.78 -3.00
N LEU A 36 11.24 -13.40 -1.93
CA LEU A 36 9.97 -13.97 -1.49
C LEU A 36 8.84 -12.99 -1.81
N PHE A 37 7.63 -13.50 -2.08
CA PHE A 37 6.44 -12.68 -2.35
C PHE A 37 6.03 -11.76 -1.19
N PHE A 38 6.40 -12.10 0.05
CA PHE A 38 6.07 -11.32 1.26
C PHE A 38 7.32 -10.93 2.03
N THR A 39 7.44 -9.66 2.39
CA THR A 39 8.56 -9.11 3.17
C THR A 39 8.35 -9.26 4.68
N LYS A 40 9.41 -9.03 5.48
CA LYS A 40 9.36 -9.17 6.95
C LYS A 40 8.24 -8.33 7.60
N ILE A 41 7.99 -7.12 7.08
CA ILE A 41 6.92 -6.24 7.58
C ILE A 41 5.55 -6.77 7.15
N GLN A 42 5.40 -7.25 5.92
CA GLN A 42 4.17 -7.89 5.45
C GLN A 42 3.84 -9.16 6.24
N TRP A 43 4.83 -9.95 6.64
CA TRP A 43 4.64 -11.08 7.56
C TRP A 43 4.16 -10.65 8.95
N ILE A 44 4.68 -9.54 9.49
CA ILE A 44 4.18 -8.95 10.73
C ILE A 44 2.72 -8.51 10.55
N PHE A 45 2.37 -7.89 9.42
CA PHE A 45 1.00 -7.48 9.16
C PHE A 45 0.05 -8.65 9.01
N ILE A 46 0.44 -9.71 8.32
CA ILE A 46 -0.35 -10.95 8.26
C ILE A 46 -0.61 -11.48 9.67
N LEU A 47 0.41 -11.52 10.53
CA LEU A 47 0.28 -11.97 11.92
C LEU A 47 -0.64 -11.04 12.74
N VAL A 48 -0.47 -9.73 12.62
CA VAL A 48 -1.32 -8.72 13.27
C VAL A 48 -2.76 -8.80 12.78
N SER A 49 -2.98 -9.02 11.48
CA SER A 49 -4.32 -9.19 10.91
C SER A 49 -4.99 -10.43 11.45
N ILE A 50 -4.29 -11.57 11.53
CA ILE A 50 -4.82 -12.81 12.12
C ILE A 50 -5.20 -12.59 13.58
N ILE A 51 -4.31 -12.00 14.39
CA ILE A 51 -4.60 -11.69 15.80
C ILE A 51 -5.78 -10.70 15.90
N GLY A 52 -5.79 -9.67 15.06
CA GLY A 52 -6.86 -8.67 15.01
C GLY A 52 -8.24 -9.27 14.72
N THR A 53 -8.32 -10.32 13.90
CA THR A 53 -9.61 -11.02 13.65
C THR A 53 -10.20 -11.71 14.88
N TYR A 54 -9.37 -12.04 15.88
CA TYR A 54 -9.85 -12.58 17.16
C TYR A 54 -10.53 -11.50 18.00
N PHE A 55 -9.96 -10.29 18.02
CA PHE A 55 -10.54 -9.14 18.73
C PHE A 55 -11.81 -8.61 18.06
N ILE A 56 -11.92 -8.75 16.73
CA ILE A 56 -13.10 -8.35 15.94
C ILE A 56 -14.02 -9.57 15.73
N SER A 57 -14.42 -10.22 16.83
CA SER A 57 -15.27 -11.42 16.80
C SER A 57 -16.67 -11.13 16.24
N LYS A 58 -17.21 -9.94 16.49
CA LYS A 58 -18.52 -9.46 16.01
C LYS A 58 -18.52 -8.85 14.60
N GLY A 59 -17.35 -8.77 13.94
CA GLY A 59 -17.21 -8.10 12.65
C GLY A 59 -16.98 -6.60 12.79
N PHE A 60 -16.83 -5.92 11.65
CA PHE A 60 -16.61 -4.47 11.65
C PHE A 60 -17.91 -3.77 12.01
N ASP A 61 -17.83 -2.88 13.00
CA ASP A 61 -18.94 -2.00 13.34
C ASP A 61 -19.36 -1.16 12.12
N ASN A 62 -20.66 -0.96 11.94
CA ASN A 62 -21.18 -0.31 10.74
C ASN A 62 -20.75 1.16 10.66
N ASP A 63 -20.69 1.86 11.80
CA ASP A 63 -20.24 3.25 11.85
C ASP A 63 -18.74 3.31 11.57
N PHE A 64 -17.95 2.41 12.16
CA PHE A 64 -16.52 2.28 11.85
C PHE A 64 -16.28 2.04 10.36
N ALA A 65 -16.96 1.07 9.75
CA ALA A 65 -16.84 0.78 8.33
C ALA A 65 -17.24 1.99 7.47
N GLY A 66 -18.31 2.70 7.82
CA GLY A 66 -18.75 3.94 7.16
C GLY A 66 -17.69 5.06 7.23
N TYR A 67 -17.06 5.25 8.38
CA TYR A 67 -15.98 6.23 8.55
C TYR A 67 -14.74 5.87 7.72
N ILE A 68 -14.33 4.60 7.72
CA ILE A 68 -13.17 4.16 6.93
C ILE A 68 -13.46 4.28 5.43
N ILE A 69 -14.65 3.92 4.96
CA ILE A 69 -15.05 4.13 3.55
C ILE A 69 -14.95 5.60 3.18
N SER A 70 -15.49 6.49 4.02
CA SER A 70 -15.48 7.94 3.78
C SER A 70 -14.06 8.49 3.73
N GLY A 71 -13.22 8.10 4.70
CA GLY A 71 -11.82 8.50 4.75
C GLY A 71 -11.02 8.01 3.54
N LEU A 72 -11.10 6.71 3.21
CA LEU A 72 -10.41 6.14 2.05
C LEU A 72 -10.87 6.78 0.73
N SER A 73 -12.15 7.10 0.59
CA SER A 73 -12.69 7.76 -0.61
C SER A 73 -12.11 9.17 -0.76
N LEU A 74 -12.04 9.92 0.33
CA LEU A 74 -11.40 11.24 0.36
C LEU A 74 -9.90 11.15 0.04
N PHE A 75 -9.19 10.22 0.66
CA PHE A 75 -7.77 9.96 0.38
C PHE A 75 -7.55 9.62 -1.09
N THR A 76 -8.40 8.78 -1.69
CA THR A 76 -8.31 8.41 -3.11
C THR A 76 -8.33 9.64 -4.01
N GLY A 77 -9.24 10.59 -3.75
CA GLY A 77 -9.29 11.85 -4.50
C GLY A 77 -8.00 12.66 -4.37
N ILE A 78 -7.48 12.80 -3.14
CA ILE A 78 -6.23 13.51 -2.86
C ILE A 78 -5.04 12.84 -3.57
N LEU A 79 -4.94 11.51 -3.54
CA LEU A 79 -3.89 10.76 -4.21
C LEU A 79 -3.89 11.03 -5.72
N PHE A 80 -5.06 11.11 -6.37
CA PHE A 80 -5.13 11.46 -7.79
C PHE A 80 -4.68 12.89 -8.07
N THR A 81 -5.14 13.87 -7.29
CA THR A 81 -4.68 15.27 -7.42
C THR A 81 -3.16 15.36 -7.24
N PHE A 82 -2.62 14.58 -6.30
CA PHE A 82 -1.19 14.53 -6.04
C PHE A 82 -0.39 13.94 -7.21
N VAL A 83 -0.85 12.83 -7.79
CA VAL A 83 -0.23 12.24 -9.00
C VAL A 83 -0.22 13.24 -10.16
N LEU A 84 -1.33 13.93 -10.40
CA LEU A 84 -1.41 14.94 -11.46
C LEU A 84 -0.41 16.08 -11.23
N THR A 85 -0.34 16.58 -9.99
CA THR A 85 0.62 17.63 -9.61
C THR A 85 2.08 17.18 -9.81
N LEU A 86 2.38 15.93 -9.45
CA LEU A 86 3.71 15.34 -9.66
C LEU A 86 4.04 15.18 -11.14
N TYR A 87 3.07 14.78 -11.95
CA TYR A 87 3.22 14.66 -13.39
C TYR A 87 3.49 16.03 -14.04
N ASP A 88 2.73 17.06 -13.67
CA ASP A 88 2.94 18.43 -14.18
C ASP A 88 4.33 18.96 -13.78
N LYS A 89 4.74 18.74 -12.52
CA LYS A 89 6.09 19.09 -12.06
C LYS A 89 7.16 18.31 -12.84
N PHE A 90 6.99 17.01 -13.02
CA PHE A 90 7.94 16.19 -13.78
C PHE A 90 8.10 16.69 -15.21
N LYS A 91 6.99 17.03 -15.89
CA LYS A 91 7.01 17.56 -17.26
C LYS A 91 7.70 18.92 -17.36
N SER A 92 7.64 19.74 -16.30
CA SER A 92 8.30 21.05 -16.26
C SER A 92 9.82 20.99 -16.05
N VAL A 93 10.36 19.84 -15.64
CA VAL A 93 11.81 19.67 -15.42
C VAL A 93 12.52 19.39 -16.74
N ASP A 94 13.51 20.22 -17.09
CA ASP A 94 14.41 19.91 -18.21
C ASP A 94 15.48 18.90 -17.78
N PHE A 95 15.26 17.63 -18.13
CA PHE A 95 16.23 16.57 -17.85
C PHE A 95 17.51 16.66 -18.71
N SER A 96 17.55 17.52 -19.74
CA SER A 96 18.70 17.69 -20.63
C SER A 96 19.92 18.30 -19.92
N GLU A 97 19.71 18.98 -18.80
CA GLU A 97 20.77 19.58 -17.98
C GLU A 97 21.51 18.55 -17.12
N TYR A 98 20.90 17.39 -16.86
CA TYR A 98 21.45 16.33 -16.02
C TYR A 98 22.12 15.22 -16.83
N LYS A 99 22.34 15.39 -18.14
CA LYS A 99 23.07 14.40 -18.95
C LYS A 99 24.51 14.26 -18.46
N LYS A 100 25.00 13.01 -18.41
CA LYS A 100 26.36 12.64 -17.97
C LYS A 100 27.47 13.42 -18.69
N GLU A 101 27.23 13.75 -19.95
CA GLU A 101 28.14 14.52 -20.82
C GLU A 101 28.42 15.95 -20.33
N LYS A 102 27.51 16.54 -19.53
CA LYS A 102 27.64 17.92 -19.04
C LYS A 102 28.31 18.01 -17.67
N ASN A 103 27.91 17.16 -16.71
CA ASN A 103 28.47 17.13 -15.35
C ASN A 103 28.06 15.85 -14.59
N GLU A 104 29.02 15.14 -14.00
CA GLU A 104 28.78 13.88 -13.28
C GLU A 104 27.98 14.03 -11.97
N GLU A 105 28.17 15.12 -11.22
CA GLU A 105 27.39 15.39 -10.00
C GLU A 105 25.94 15.76 -10.33
N LYS A 106 25.73 16.56 -11.38
CA LYS A 106 24.38 16.87 -11.86
C LYS A 106 23.67 15.61 -12.36
N ASN A 107 24.37 14.71 -13.03
CA ASN A 107 23.79 13.44 -13.46
C ASN A 107 23.28 12.59 -12.28
N LYS A 108 24.07 12.46 -11.21
CA LYS A 108 23.61 11.78 -9.99
C LYS A 108 22.34 12.42 -9.42
N HIS A 109 22.26 13.75 -9.45
CA HIS A 109 21.07 14.46 -9.01
C HIS A 109 19.85 14.20 -9.91
N GLY A 110 20.01 14.21 -11.23
CA GLY A 110 18.95 13.90 -12.20
C GLY A 110 18.42 12.47 -12.06
N ILE A 111 19.30 11.51 -11.78
CA ILE A 111 18.91 10.13 -11.47
C ILE A 111 18.07 10.07 -10.20
N ARG A 112 18.51 10.72 -9.11
CA ARG A 112 17.74 10.79 -7.85
C ARG A 112 16.36 11.43 -8.05
N LEU A 113 16.30 12.51 -8.83
CA LEU A 113 15.06 13.21 -9.15
C LEU A 113 14.09 12.31 -9.93
N LYS A 114 14.59 11.61 -10.95
CA LYS A 114 13.80 10.66 -11.74
C LYS A 114 13.29 9.50 -10.87
N ASN A 115 14.16 8.93 -10.02
CA ASN A 115 13.79 7.84 -9.12
C ASN A 115 12.76 8.30 -8.09
N PHE A 116 12.88 9.51 -7.54
CA PHE A 116 11.90 10.11 -6.66
C PHE A 116 10.53 10.22 -7.33
N PHE A 117 10.44 10.85 -8.50
CA PHE A 117 9.17 10.97 -9.23
C PHE A 117 8.57 9.61 -9.55
N LYS A 118 9.38 8.65 -9.99
CA LYS A 118 8.92 7.29 -10.31
C LYS A 118 8.40 6.57 -9.05
N LYS A 119 9.20 6.52 -7.98
CA LYS A 119 8.84 5.87 -6.71
C LYS A 119 7.53 6.42 -6.17
N VAL A 120 7.46 7.73 -5.99
CA VAL A 120 6.30 8.39 -5.41
C VAL A 120 5.06 8.17 -6.27
N THR A 121 5.17 8.32 -7.59
CA THR A 121 4.02 8.18 -8.48
C THR A 121 3.46 6.76 -8.46
N VAL A 122 4.33 5.75 -8.56
CA VAL A 122 3.93 4.34 -8.55
C VAL A 122 3.27 3.97 -7.23
N LEU A 123 3.89 4.32 -6.08
CA LEU A 123 3.34 4.01 -4.76
C LEU A 123 2.01 4.74 -4.51
N THR A 124 1.89 5.99 -4.96
CA THR A 124 0.66 6.77 -4.85
C THR A 124 -0.48 6.13 -5.65
N LEU A 125 -0.22 5.75 -6.90
CA LEU A 125 -1.21 5.08 -7.76
C LEU A 125 -1.62 3.72 -7.19
N TYR A 126 -0.66 2.95 -6.67
CA TYR A 126 -0.96 1.68 -6.04
C TYR A 126 -1.79 1.84 -4.75
N SER A 127 -1.47 2.84 -3.92
CA SER A 127 -2.26 3.20 -2.73
C SER A 127 -3.70 3.57 -3.10
N ALA A 128 -3.91 4.28 -4.22
CA ALA A 128 -5.25 4.60 -4.73
C ALA A 128 -6.03 3.37 -5.21
N VAL A 129 -5.36 2.38 -5.81
CA VAL A 129 -5.99 1.10 -6.15
C VAL A 129 -6.37 0.34 -4.88
N LEU A 130 -5.48 0.30 -3.89
CA LEU A 130 -5.69 -0.39 -2.63
C LEU A 130 -6.85 0.23 -1.82
N SER A 131 -6.98 1.55 -1.81
CA SER A 131 -8.11 2.24 -1.17
C SER A 131 -9.44 1.90 -1.85
N ILE A 132 -9.50 1.86 -3.18
CA ILE A 132 -10.70 1.44 -3.93
C ILE A 132 -11.09 0.00 -3.58
N VAL A 133 -10.12 -0.92 -3.50
CA VAL A 133 -10.36 -2.31 -3.10
C VAL A 133 -10.89 -2.37 -1.67
N CYS A 134 -10.31 -1.63 -0.73
CA CYS A 134 -10.76 -1.58 0.66
C CYS A 134 -12.18 -1.03 0.78
N VAL A 135 -12.50 0.06 0.06
CA VAL A 135 -13.86 0.62 0.01
C VAL A 135 -14.86 -0.40 -0.50
N PHE A 136 -14.53 -1.10 -1.59
CA PHE A 136 -15.40 -2.13 -2.16
C PHE A 136 -15.63 -3.29 -1.18
N LEU A 137 -14.58 -3.76 -0.51
CA LEU A 137 -14.71 -4.80 0.51
C LEU A 137 -15.57 -4.31 1.69
N LEU A 138 -15.28 -3.15 2.27
CA LEU A 138 -16.09 -2.60 3.38
C LEU A 138 -17.57 -2.42 2.98
N ALA A 139 -17.84 -1.96 1.75
CA ALA A 139 -19.20 -1.85 1.23
C ALA A 139 -19.91 -3.22 1.19
N ILE A 140 -19.21 -4.30 0.78
CA ILE A 140 -19.74 -5.66 0.85
C ILE A 140 -20.07 -6.06 2.29
N THR A 141 -19.23 -5.70 3.26
CA THR A 141 -19.49 -5.96 4.70
C THR A 141 -20.80 -5.32 5.14
N LEU A 142 -21.05 -4.07 4.74
CA LEU A 142 -22.27 -3.33 5.06
C LEU A 142 -23.52 -3.89 4.36
N MET A 143 -23.39 -4.29 3.09
CA MET A 143 -24.52 -4.83 2.31
C MET A 143 -24.90 -6.26 2.71
N VAL A 144 -23.93 -7.06 3.17
CA VAL A 144 -24.13 -8.47 3.48
C VAL A 144 -24.01 -8.70 4.99
N PRO A 145 -25.11 -8.57 5.76
CA PRO A 145 -25.09 -8.75 7.21
C PRO A 145 -24.62 -10.15 7.65
N LYS A 146 -24.63 -11.13 6.73
CA LYS A 146 -24.08 -12.48 6.95
C LYS A 146 -22.54 -12.51 7.10
N ILE A 147 -21.84 -11.42 6.81
CA ILE A 147 -20.37 -11.29 7.00
C ILE A 147 -20.05 -10.79 8.41
N ASN A 148 -20.96 -10.04 9.03
CA ASN A 148 -20.87 -9.56 10.42
C ASN A 148 -21.41 -10.55 11.46
N ILE A 149 -21.37 -11.85 11.15
CA ILE A 149 -21.79 -12.87 12.11
C ILE A 149 -20.76 -12.95 13.24
N GLU A 150 -21.25 -12.98 14.46
CA GLU A 150 -20.41 -13.21 15.64
C GLU A 150 -19.80 -14.61 15.59
N ILE A 151 -18.48 -14.68 15.57
CA ILE A 151 -17.74 -15.93 15.69
C ILE A 151 -17.23 -16.03 17.13
N SER A 152 -17.90 -16.85 17.94
CA SER A 152 -17.43 -17.21 19.26
C SER A 152 -16.32 -18.25 19.12
N TYR A 153 -15.06 -17.79 19.04
CA TYR A 153 -13.91 -18.67 18.90
C TYR A 153 -13.76 -19.64 20.10
N GLU A 154 -14.17 -19.26 21.31
CA GLU A 154 -14.14 -20.10 22.52
C GLU A 154 -15.01 -21.37 22.38
N LEU A 155 -16.23 -21.23 21.86
CA LEU A 155 -17.16 -22.34 21.62
C LEU A 155 -16.70 -23.28 20.48
N LEU A 156 -15.92 -22.78 19.52
CA LEU A 156 -15.38 -23.59 18.42
C LEU A 156 -14.26 -24.54 18.89
N PHE A 157 -13.44 -24.11 19.86
CA PHE A 157 -12.34 -24.93 20.38
C PHE A 157 -12.80 -25.97 21.41
N GLU A 158 -13.82 -25.68 22.23
CA GLU A 158 -14.32 -26.64 23.22
C GLU A 158 -15.21 -27.75 22.63
N ASN A 159 -15.92 -27.49 21.52
CA ASN A 159 -16.95 -28.39 20.97
C ASN A 159 -16.62 -28.97 19.58
N ILE A 160 -15.34 -29.22 19.28
CA ILE A 160 -14.85 -29.74 17.98
C ILE A 160 -15.61 -30.99 17.48
N LYS A 161 -16.17 -31.81 18.39
CA LYS A 161 -16.91 -33.05 18.04
C LYS A 161 -18.35 -32.83 17.58
N CYS A 162 -18.99 -31.70 17.91
CA CYS A 162 -20.43 -31.47 17.68
C CYS A 162 -20.74 -30.34 16.71
N ILE A 163 -19.73 -29.73 16.08
CA ILE A 163 -19.93 -28.62 15.15
C ILE A 163 -20.26 -29.15 13.75
N HIS A 164 -21.39 -28.72 13.20
CA HIS A 164 -21.74 -29.00 11.80
C HIS A 164 -20.66 -28.44 10.85
N TYR A 165 -20.19 -29.27 9.92
CA TYR A 165 -19.19 -28.93 8.90
C TYR A 165 -19.46 -27.60 8.18
N TYR A 166 -20.74 -27.30 7.91
CA TYR A 166 -21.18 -26.05 7.29
C TYR A 166 -20.82 -24.79 8.09
N THR A 167 -20.93 -24.83 9.42
CA THR A 167 -20.61 -23.70 10.30
C THR A 167 -19.11 -23.43 10.33
N LEU A 168 -18.30 -24.49 10.30
CA LEU A 168 -16.83 -24.40 10.31
C LEU A 168 -16.30 -23.78 9.02
N ILE A 169 -16.82 -24.21 7.85
CA ILE A 169 -16.49 -23.59 6.56
C ILE A 169 -16.85 -22.11 6.54
N LYS A 170 -18.05 -21.76 7.02
CA LYS A 170 -18.51 -20.37 7.05
C LYS A 170 -17.62 -19.50 7.93
N ALA A 171 -17.26 -19.98 9.13
CA ALA A 171 -16.34 -19.28 10.02
C ALA A 171 -14.98 -19.06 9.35
N PHE A 172 -14.43 -20.09 8.69
CA PHE A 172 -13.17 -20.00 7.96
C PHE A 172 -13.17 -18.91 6.87
N PHE A 173 -14.21 -18.87 6.02
CA PHE A 173 -14.33 -17.84 5.00
C PHE A 173 -14.47 -16.42 5.57
N VAL A 174 -15.23 -16.26 6.67
CA VAL A 174 -15.40 -14.96 7.32
C VAL A 174 -14.09 -14.50 7.98
N THR A 175 -13.35 -15.39 8.64
CA THR A 175 -12.05 -15.07 9.23
C THR A 175 -11.02 -14.67 8.16
N ILE A 176 -10.96 -15.40 7.05
CA ILE A 176 -10.08 -15.02 5.91
C ILE A 176 -10.47 -13.64 5.39
N TYR A 177 -11.77 -13.41 5.15
CA TYR A 177 -12.24 -12.14 4.62
C TYR A 177 -11.87 -10.96 5.54
N ARG A 178 -12.12 -11.10 6.86
CA ARG A 178 -11.76 -10.07 7.85
C ARG A 178 -10.25 -9.86 7.92
N GLY A 179 -9.47 -10.95 7.88
CA GLY A 179 -8.01 -10.90 7.88
C GLY A 179 -7.46 -10.19 6.64
N CYS A 180 -7.96 -10.51 5.46
CA CYS A 180 -7.59 -9.83 4.22
C CYS A 180 -7.92 -8.34 4.24
N LEU A 181 -9.11 -7.97 4.74
CA LEU A 181 -9.51 -6.57 4.84
C LEU A 181 -8.61 -5.79 5.83
N LEU A 182 -8.34 -6.36 7.01
CA LEU A 182 -7.40 -5.75 7.96
C LEU A 182 -6.00 -5.61 7.36
N TYR A 183 -5.53 -6.62 6.65
CA TYR A 183 -4.24 -6.60 5.98
C TYR A 183 -4.17 -5.45 4.96
N PHE A 184 -5.16 -5.32 4.07
CA PHE A 184 -5.17 -4.25 3.08
C PHE A 184 -5.26 -2.84 3.69
N LEU A 185 -5.99 -2.68 4.81
CA LEU A 185 -6.01 -1.41 5.53
C LEU A 185 -4.65 -1.06 6.14
N LEU A 186 -3.96 -2.04 6.74
CA LEU A 186 -2.62 -1.84 7.29
C LEU A 186 -1.59 -1.56 6.19
N ASP A 187 -1.68 -2.29 5.08
CA ASP A 187 -0.82 -2.12 3.92
C ASP A 187 -0.98 -0.72 3.30
N PHE A 188 -2.22 -0.22 3.21
CA PHE A 188 -2.50 1.16 2.79
C PHE A 188 -1.80 2.19 3.68
N VAL A 189 -1.88 2.02 5.00
CA VAL A 189 -1.23 2.92 5.96
C VAL A 189 0.30 2.86 5.80
N LEU A 190 0.88 1.67 5.67
CA LEU A 190 2.32 1.49 5.50
C LEU A 190 2.84 2.17 4.24
N ILE A 191 2.17 1.99 3.12
CA ILE A 191 2.57 2.60 1.85
C ILE A 191 2.47 4.12 1.93
N THR A 192 1.46 4.64 2.62
CA THR A 192 1.34 6.07 2.89
C THR A 192 2.55 6.58 3.70
N VAL A 193 2.99 5.84 4.73
CA VAL A 193 4.20 6.17 5.49
C VAL A 193 5.45 6.13 4.61
N TYR A 194 5.58 5.15 3.70
CA TYR A 194 6.69 5.09 2.75
C TYR A 194 6.73 6.28 1.78
N ILE A 195 5.57 6.72 1.30
CA ILE A 195 5.46 7.91 0.46
C ILE A 195 5.96 9.13 1.26
N ILE A 196 5.47 9.34 2.48
CA ILE A 196 5.87 10.45 3.35
C ILE A 196 7.38 10.43 3.62
N SER A 197 7.94 9.27 3.95
CA SER A 197 9.38 9.11 4.17
C SER A 197 10.18 9.48 2.93
N SER A 198 9.75 8.99 1.75
CA SER A 198 10.46 9.28 0.49
C SER A 198 10.40 10.77 0.13
N PHE A 199 9.30 11.44 0.47
CA PHE A 199 9.20 12.90 0.37
C PHE A 199 10.13 13.62 1.31
N TYR A 200 10.17 13.19 2.57
CA TYR A 200 11.05 13.77 3.57
C TYR A 200 12.51 13.64 3.15
N ASP A 201 12.94 12.45 2.73
CA ASP A 201 14.31 12.16 2.27
C ASP A 201 14.70 13.03 1.07
N TYR A 202 13.76 13.27 0.15
CA TYR A 202 13.99 14.16 -0.98
C TYR A 202 14.10 15.63 -0.52
N ILE A 203 13.16 16.13 0.28
CA ILE A 203 13.13 17.52 0.74
C ILE A 203 14.36 17.85 1.57
N ILE A 204 14.73 17.01 2.54
CA ILE A 204 15.90 17.25 3.38
C ILE A 204 17.19 17.22 2.55
N SER A 205 17.26 16.36 1.53
CA SER A 205 18.40 16.32 0.61
C SER A 205 18.49 17.58 -0.25
N GLU A 206 17.38 18.22 -0.60
CA GLU A 206 17.39 19.50 -1.33
C GLU A 206 17.75 20.66 -0.41
N ILE A 207 17.18 20.72 0.79
CA ILE A 207 17.50 21.76 1.79
C ILE A 207 19.00 21.73 2.14
N ASN A 208 19.56 20.55 2.42
CA ASN A 208 20.96 20.41 2.80
C ASN A 208 21.96 20.78 1.69
N LYS A 209 21.52 20.84 0.43
CA LYS A 209 22.37 21.30 -0.69
C LYS A 209 22.46 22.82 -0.76
N ILE A 210 21.48 23.53 -0.24
CA ILE A 210 21.50 24.99 -0.19
C ILE A 210 22.50 25.40 0.89
N LYS A 211 23.78 25.47 0.53
CA LYS A 211 24.80 26.05 1.40
C LYS A 211 24.65 27.56 1.38
N LEU A 212 24.08 28.09 2.45
CA LEU A 212 24.11 29.52 2.76
C LEU A 212 25.42 29.85 3.48
N SER A 213 26.57 29.52 2.89
CA SER A 213 27.91 29.93 3.31
C SER A 213 28.96 29.52 2.28
#